data_AF-A0A4P8PFX9-F1
#
_entry.id   AF-A0A4P8PFX9-F1
#
_cell.length_a   1.000
_cell.length_b   1.000
_cell.length_c   1.000
_cell.angle_alpha   90.00
_cell.angle_beta   90.00
_cell.angle_gamma   90.00
#
_symmetry.space_group_name_H-M   'P 1'
#
loop_
_entity.id
_entity.type
_entity.pdbx_description
1 polymer ?
#
loop_
_entity_poly.entity_id
_entity_poly.type
_entity_poly.pdbx_seq_one_letter_code
_entity_poly.pdbx_strand_id
1 'polypeptide(L)'
;AILVVSGADGPMPQTKEHLLLAKQVGVPTLVVFLNKEDQVDDPELLELVELEVRETLDIYEFPGDDIPVIAGSALLALEALIENPNVKKGENEWVDKIYTLMENVDSYIPTPIRDTDKTFLMAVEDVFSITGRGTVATGLVERGTLKTGETIEIIGLRDTTTTTVTGLEMFQKTLDETVAGDNVGVLLRGVNKENIQRGMVLAAPGTIKPHTKFEAQVYVLTKEEGGRHTPFFPGYRPQFYVRTTDVTGKIDSFTADDGSEALMTVPGDRVKMIVELIQPIAIENG
;
A
#
# COMPACT_ATOMS: atom_id res chain seq x y z
N ALA A 1 -6.47 7.17 0.51
CA ALA A 1 -6.57 6.54 1.84
C ALA A 1 -7.41 7.41 2.78
N ILE A 2 -7.84 6.91 3.94
CA ILE A 2 -8.44 7.73 5.00
C ILE A 2 -7.47 7.73 6.18
N LEU A 3 -6.93 8.89 6.55
CA LEU A 3 -6.09 9.06 7.73
C LEU A 3 -6.98 9.37 8.93
N VAL A 4 -6.99 8.49 9.91
CA VAL A 4 -7.75 8.70 11.16
C VAL A 4 -6.82 9.22 12.23
N VAL A 5 -7.14 10.39 12.79
CA VAL A 5 -6.40 11.02 13.90
C VAL A 5 -7.38 11.27 15.04
N SER A 6 -6.93 11.12 16.28
CA SER A 6 -7.77 11.45 17.44
C SER A 6 -7.78 12.96 17.66
N GLY A 7 -8.95 13.58 17.67
CA GLY A 7 -9.11 15.01 17.99
C GLY A 7 -8.69 15.36 19.41
N ALA A 8 -8.61 14.38 20.32
CA ALA A 8 -8.13 14.58 21.69
C ALA A 8 -6.61 14.40 21.85
N ASP A 9 -5.99 13.56 21.01
CA ASP A 9 -4.57 13.18 21.16
C ASP A 9 -3.66 13.85 20.12
N GLY A 10 -4.21 14.32 18.99
CA GLY A 10 -3.44 14.88 17.88
C GLY A 10 -2.61 13.86 17.10
N PRO A 11 -1.69 14.33 16.24
CA PRO A 11 -0.81 13.47 15.44
C PRO A 11 0.25 12.75 16.32
N MET A 12 0.22 11.42 16.28
CA MET A 12 1.13 10.55 17.04
C MET A 12 2.28 10.01 16.17
N PRO A 13 3.32 9.38 16.74
CA PRO A 13 4.44 8.82 15.95
C PRO A 13 3.98 7.88 14.82
N GLN A 14 2.95 7.07 15.07
CA GLN A 14 2.37 6.18 14.05
C GLN A 14 1.65 6.94 12.93
N THR A 15 1.06 8.11 13.22
CA THR A 15 0.47 8.99 12.20
C THR A 15 1.54 9.42 11.19
N LYS A 16 2.71 9.82 11.70
CA LYS A 16 3.87 10.23 10.90
C LYS A 16 4.43 9.07 10.08
N GLU A 17 4.60 7.90 10.71
CA GLU A 17 5.07 6.68 10.05
C GLU A 17 4.10 6.25 8.92
N HIS A 18 2.80 6.26 9.16
CA HIS A 18 1.81 5.91 8.12
C HIS A 18 1.79 6.89 6.95
N LEU A 19 1.93 8.19 7.19
CA LEU A 19 2.01 9.18 6.12
C LEU A 19 3.25 8.98 5.25
N LEU A 20 4.39 8.78 5.89
CA LEU A 20 5.64 8.46 5.22
C LEU A 20 5.50 7.18 4.38
N LEU A 21 5.00 6.08 4.96
CA LEU A 21 4.81 4.82 4.25
C LEU A 21 3.81 4.97 3.10
N ALA A 22 2.71 5.69 3.30
CA ALA A 22 1.71 5.97 2.27
C ALA A 22 2.34 6.69 1.07
N LYS A 23 3.21 7.67 1.30
CA LYS A 23 3.96 8.35 0.24
C LYS A 23 4.87 7.37 -0.51
N GLN A 24 5.61 6.52 0.21
CA GLN A 24 6.54 5.57 -0.40
C GLN A 24 5.86 4.46 -1.21
N VAL A 25 4.69 3.99 -0.79
CA VAL A 25 3.90 3.01 -1.56
C VAL A 25 3.03 3.66 -2.63
N GLY A 26 3.17 4.97 -2.84
CA GLY A 26 2.53 5.69 -3.95
C GLY A 26 1.06 6.02 -3.73
N VAL A 27 0.58 6.16 -2.49
CA VAL A 27 -0.78 6.65 -2.22
C VAL A 27 -0.87 8.11 -2.69
N PRO A 28 -1.67 8.41 -3.74
CA PRO A 28 -1.64 9.72 -4.39
C PRO A 28 -2.43 10.78 -3.60
N THR A 29 -3.45 10.37 -2.87
CA THR A 29 -4.40 11.27 -2.23
C THR A 29 -5.00 10.60 -0.99
N LEU A 30 -5.28 11.41 0.03
CA LEU A 30 -5.95 10.98 1.25
C LEU A 30 -6.95 12.03 1.72
N VAL A 31 -7.87 11.59 2.58
CA VAL A 31 -8.81 12.42 3.33
C VAL A 31 -8.56 12.18 4.82
N VAL A 32 -8.74 13.20 5.66
CA VAL A 32 -8.52 13.10 7.10
C VAL A 32 -9.85 13.01 7.84
N PHE A 33 -9.92 12.12 8.82
CA PHE A 33 -11.01 12.07 9.80
C PHE A 33 -10.46 12.31 11.22
N LEU A 34 -10.81 13.45 11.82
CA LEU A 34 -10.54 13.76 13.22
C LEU A 34 -11.60 13.07 14.09
N ASN A 35 -11.28 11.87 14.55
CA ASN A 35 -12.17 11.04 15.34
C ASN A 35 -12.17 11.46 16.82
N LYS A 36 -13.17 11.02 17.58
CA LYS A 36 -13.37 11.34 19.00
C LYS A 36 -13.67 12.83 19.26
N GLU A 37 -14.33 13.52 18.33
CA GLU A 37 -14.86 14.87 18.55
C GLU A 37 -15.76 14.93 19.81
N ASP A 38 -16.44 13.84 20.15
CA ASP A 38 -17.25 13.69 21.37
C ASP A 38 -16.48 13.79 22.69
N GLN A 39 -15.15 13.66 22.64
CA GLN A 39 -14.27 13.72 23.83
C GLN A 39 -13.53 15.07 23.93
N VAL A 40 -13.80 15.99 23.02
CA VAL A 40 -13.15 17.30 22.96
C VAL A 40 -14.16 18.36 23.37
N ASP A 41 -14.05 18.82 24.63
CA ASP A 41 -14.96 19.82 25.19
C ASP A 41 -14.65 21.26 24.71
N ASP A 42 -13.45 21.50 24.17
CA ASP A 42 -12.97 22.82 23.73
C ASP A 42 -12.77 22.86 22.21
N PRO A 43 -13.58 23.64 21.47
CA PRO A 43 -13.42 23.83 20.03
C PRO A 43 -12.03 24.33 19.62
N GLU A 44 -11.36 25.15 20.45
CA GLU A 44 -10.02 25.68 20.13
C GLU A 44 -8.97 24.56 20.08
N LEU A 45 -9.13 23.51 20.90
CA LEU A 45 -8.24 22.35 20.88
C LEU A 45 -8.38 21.56 19.57
N LEU A 46 -9.60 21.41 19.07
CA LEU A 46 -9.86 20.71 17.81
C LEU A 46 -9.27 21.47 16.62
N GLU A 47 -9.40 22.79 16.58
CA GLU A 47 -8.78 23.65 15.57
C GLU A 47 -7.25 23.56 15.62
N LEU A 48 -6.65 23.52 16.81
CA LEU A 48 -5.21 23.34 16.98
C LEU A 48 -4.76 21.97 16.44
N VAL A 49 -5.49 20.90 16.75
CA VAL A 49 -5.17 19.56 16.25
C VAL A 49 -5.30 19.50 14.72
N GLU A 50 -6.31 20.14 14.14
CA GLU A 50 -6.43 20.24 12.69
C GLU A 50 -5.19 20.92 12.08
N LEU A 51 -4.74 22.04 12.66
CA LEU A 51 -3.54 22.76 12.20
C LEU A 51 -2.30 21.87 12.27
N GLU A 52 -2.07 21.17 13.40
CA GLU A 52 -0.93 20.26 13.55
C GLU A 52 -0.97 19.10 12.54
N VAL A 53 -2.16 18.59 12.20
CA VAL A 53 -2.32 17.56 11.18
C VAL A 53 -1.99 18.10 9.80
N ARG A 54 -2.44 19.31 9.46
CA ARG A 54 -2.11 19.96 8.16
C ARG A 54 -0.61 20.20 8.02
N GLU A 55 0.04 20.74 9.05
CA GLU A 55 1.51 20.89 9.07
C GLU A 55 2.22 19.54 8.90
N THR A 56 1.72 18.49 9.57
CA THR A 56 2.29 17.15 9.43
C THR A 56 2.12 16.61 8.00
N LEU A 57 0.99 16.86 7.34
CA LEU A 57 0.77 16.49 5.95
C LEU A 57 1.76 17.19 5.02
N ASP A 58 1.99 18.48 5.21
CA ASP A 58 2.93 19.27 4.41
C ASP A 58 4.38 18.76 4.56
N ILE A 59 4.79 18.39 5.78
CA ILE A 59 6.11 17.79 6.06
C ILE A 59 6.33 16.53 5.22
N TYR A 60 5.28 15.72 5.01
CA TYR A 60 5.34 14.49 4.22
C TYR A 60 4.90 14.68 2.76
N GLU A 61 4.93 15.92 2.26
CA GLU A 61 4.66 16.28 0.87
C GLU A 61 3.24 15.89 0.39
N PHE A 62 2.26 15.97 1.30
CA PHE A 62 0.83 15.98 0.97
C PHE A 62 0.32 17.43 1.04
N PRO A 63 -0.64 17.86 0.20
CA PRO A 63 -1.13 19.22 0.21
C PRO A 63 -2.05 19.45 1.42
N GLY A 64 -1.47 19.80 2.57
CA GLY A 64 -2.15 19.88 3.86
C GLY A 64 -3.34 20.83 3.83
N ASP A 65 -3.22 21.98 3.16
CA ASP A 65 -4.28 22.99 3.04
C ASP A 65 -5.47 22.53 2.17
N ASP A 66 -5.22 21.71 1.14
CA ASP A 66 -6.26 21.29 0.17
C ASP A 66 -7.00 20.02 0.61
N ILE A 67 -6.39 19.22 1.49
CA ILE A 67 -6.96 17.94 1.94
C ILE A 67 -8.21 18.20 2.80
N PRO A 68 -9.35 17.54 2.51
CA PRO A 68 -10.53 17.62 3.36
C PRO A 68 -10.25 17.01 4.73
N VAL A 69 -10.62 17.75 5.78
CA VAL A 69 -10.56 17.33 7.17
C VAL A 69 -11.99 17.35 7.73
N ILE A 70 -12.44 16.21 8.25
CA ILE A 70 -13.78 16.07 8.82
C ILE A 70 -13.64 15.63 10.27
N ALA A 71 -14.18 16.40 11.20
CA ALA A 71 -14.30 16.00 12.60
C ALA A 71 -15.59 15.22 12.85
N GLY A 72 -15.51 14.18 13.68
CA GLY A 72 -16.66 13.37 14.06
C GLY A 72 -16.37 12.38 15.18
N SER A 73 -17.40 11.63 15.55
CA SER A 73 -17.31 10.47 16.45
C SER A 73 -17.74 9.21 15.71
N ALA A 74 -16.76 8.36 15.38
CA ALA A 74 -17.06 7.05 14.80
C ALA A 74 -17.82 6.14 15.77
N LEU A 75 -17.59 6.30 17.09
CA LEU A 75 -18.27 5.51 18.12
C LEU A 75 -19.76 5.86 18.17
N LEU A 76 -20.09 7.15 18.34
CA LEU A 76 -21.49 7.57 18.45
C LEU A 76 -22.27 7.38 17.14
N ALA A 77 -21.61 7.52 15.99
CA ALA A 77 -22.22 7.18 14.70
C ALA A 77 -22.57 5.68 14.62
N LEU A 78 -21.67 4.81 15.09
CA LEU A 78 -21.91 3.36 15.10
C LEU A 78 -23.01 2.97 16.09
N GLU A 79 -23.02 3.54 17.30
CA GLU A 79 -24.05 3.29 18.30
C GLU A 79 -25.43 3.69 17.78
N ALA A 80 -25.56 4.86 17.14
CA ALA A 80 -26.81 5.29 16.51
C ALA A 80 -27.31 4.31 15.43
N LEU A 81 -26.40 3.75 14.62
CA LEU A 81 -26.74 2.76 13.60
C LEU A 81 -27.08 1.38 14.18
N ILE A 82 -26.54 1.02 15.34
CA ILE A 82 -26.91 -0.21 16.05
C ILE A 82 -28.32 -0.07 16.63
N GLU A 83 -28.64 1.08 17.22
CA GLU A 83 -29.98 1.36 17.75
C GLU A 83 -31.03 1.45 16.64
N ASN A 84 -30.68 2.09 15.53
CA ASN A 84 -31.53 2.19 14.35
C ASN A 84 -30.70 2.06 13.05
N PRO A 85 -30.68 0.87 12.42
CA PRO A 85 -29.92 0.65 11.18
C PRO A 85 -30.40 1.47 9.96
N ASN A 86 -31.58 2.11 10.07
CA ASN A 86 -32.18 2.87 8.98
C ASN A 86 -32.10 4.39 9.19
N VAL A 87 -31.21 4.87 10.08
CA VAL A 87 -30.94 6.32 10.24
C VAL A 87 -30.60 6.92 8.90
N LYS A 88 -31.36 7.94 8.49
CA LYS A 88 -31.13 8.67 7.25
C LYS A 88 -30.26 9.90 7.50
N LYS A 89 -29.66 10.38 6.41
CA LYS A 89 -28.96 11.68 6.42
C LYS A 89 -29.90 12.77 6.94
N GLY A 90 -29.45 13.55 7.93
CA GLY A 90 -30.20 14.59 8.63
C GLY A 90 -30.89 14.15 9.92
N GLU A 91 -30.86 12.85 10.27
CA GLU A 91 -31.53 12.32 11.48
C GLU A 91 -30.59 12.18 12.69
N ASN A 92 -29.26 12.14 12.47
CA ASN A 92 -28.26 12.05 13.53
C ASN A 92 -26.97 12.76 13.10
N GLU A 93 -26.47 13.67 13.96
CA GLU A 93 -25.31 14.50 13.64
C GLU A 93 -24.03 13.70 13.38
N TRP A 94 -23.80 12.61 14.12
CA TRP A 94 -22.59 11.79 14.01
C TRP A 94 -22.62 10.94 12.73
N VAL A 95 -23.78 10.39 12.41
CA VAL A 95 -23.99 9.68 11.14
C VAL A 95 -23.82 10.65 9.96
N ASP A 96 -24.27 11.90 10.09
CA ASP A 96 -24.10 12.93 9.06
C ASP A 96 -22.62 13.31 8.85
N LYS A 97 -21.78 13.33 9.89
CA LYS A 97 -20.33 13.50 9.73
C LYS A 97 -19.71 12.35 8.92
N ILE A 98 -20.19 11.10 9.08
CA ILE A 98 -19.72 9.96 8.27
C ILE A 98 -20.17 10.09 6.81
N TYR A 99 -21.41 10.50 6.56
CA TYR A 99 -21.86 10.82 5.19
C TYR A 99 -21.00 11.92 4.57
N THR A 100 -20.69 12.97 5.32
CA THR A 100 -19.82 14.08 4.87
C THR A 100 -18.40 13.59 4.55
N LEU A 101 -17.84 12.70 5.37
CA LEU A 101 -16.56 12.05 5.11
C LEU A 101 -16.60 11.29 3.77
N MET A 102 -17.62 10.47 3.54
CA MET A 102 -17.75 9.69 2.31
C MET A 102 -17.99 10.57 1.08
N GLU A 103 -18.74 11.67 1.20
CA GLU A 103 -18.93 12.65 0.14
C GLU A 103 -17.60 13.33 -0.26
N ASN A 104 -16.74 13.63 0.73
CA ASN A 104 -15.39 14.13 0.47
C ASN A 104 -14.49 13.05 -0.15
N VAL A 105 -14.61 11.79 0.26
CA VAL A 105 -13.90 10.68 -0.41
C VAL A 105 -14.30 10.58 -1.87
N ASP A 106 -15.60 10.61 -2.18
CA ASP A 106 -16.11 10.49 -3.55
C ASP A 106 -15.72 11.67 -4.44
N SER A 107 -15.64 12.89 -3.88
CA SER A 107 -15.35 14.11 -4.63
C SER A 107 -13.87 14.46 -4.73
N TYR A 108 -13.09 14.19 -3.68
CA TYR A 108 -11.68 14.57 -3.58
C TYR A 108 -10.72 13.49 -4.07
N ILE A 109 -11.03 12.20 -3.84
CA ILE A 109 -10.17 11.12 -4.31
C ILE A 109 -10.51 10.85 -5.77
N PRO A 110 -9.60 11.17 -6.72
CA PRO A 110 -9.88 10.93 -8.13
C PRO A 110 -10.07 9.44 -8.36
N THR A 111 -11.00 9.09 -9.25
CA THR A 111 -11.07 7.71 -9.74
C THR A 111 -9.73 7.39 -10.41
N PRO A 112 -8.98 6.39 -9.92
CA PRO A 112 -7.68 6.09 -10.47
C PRO A 112 -7.83 5.67 -11.93
N ILE A 113 -6.95 6.22 -12.78
CA ILE A 113 -6.85 5.76 -14.17
C ILE A 113 -6.32 4.33 -14.11
N ARG A 114 -7.19 3.38 -14.46
CA ARG A 114 -6.79 1.97 -14.52
C ARG A 114 -5.85 1.80 -15.71
N ASP A 115 -4.64 1.33 -15.44
CA ASP A 115 -3.61 1.06 -16.44
C ASP A 115 -3.94 -0.21 -17.26
N THR A 116 -5.13 -0.28 -17.87
CA THR A 116 -5.62 -1.47 -18.57
C THR A 116 -4.85 -1.78 -19.83
N ASP A 117 -4.25 -0.77 -20.47
CA ASP A 117 -3.50 -0.93 -21.73
C ASP A 117 -2.07 -1.48 -21.52
N LYS A 118 -1.62 -1.58 -20.26
CA LYS A 118 -0.30 -2.15 -19.94
C LYS A 118 -0.35 -3.68 -19.93
N THR A 119 0.82 -4.30 -19.89
CA THR A 119 0.94 -5.76 -19.74
C THR A 119 0.50 -6.19 -18.34
N PHE A 120 -0.28 -7.28 -18.26
CA PHE A 120 -0.80 -7.82 -17.01
C PHE A 120 0.27 -8.01 -15.93
N LEU A 121 -0.03 -7.54 -14.72
CA LEU A 121 0.75 -7.80 -13.51
C LEU A 121 -0.18 -7.81 -12.29
N MET A 122 -0.07 -8.84 -11.46
CA MET A 122 -0.81 -8.99 -10.21
C MET A 122 0.13 -9.53 -9.13
N ALA A 123 0.21 -8.85 -7.99
CA ALA A 123 0.96 -9.35 -6.84
C ALA A 123 0.16 -10.44 -6.11
N VAL A 124 0.81 -11.53 -5.74
CA VAL A 124 0.16 -12.61 -4.99
C VAL A 124 0.14 -12.24 -3.51
N GLU A 125 -1.05 -12.14 -2.95
CA GLU A 125 -1.30 -11.86 -1.52
C GLU A 125 -1.55 -13.14 -0.73
N ASP A 126 -2.32 -14.08 -1.29
CA ASP A 126 -2.61 -15.37 -0.67
C ASP A 126 -2.84 -16.47 -1.72
N VAL A 127 -2.74 -17.72 -1.28
CA VAL A 127 -2.87 -18.91 -2.14
C VAL A 127 -3.74 -19.97 -1.47
N PHE A 128 -4.80 -20.35 -2.16
CA PHE A 128 -5.75 -21.38 -1.77
C PHE A 128 -5.66 -22.59 -2.67
N SER A 129 -5.98 -23.76 -2.13
CA SER A 129 -6.20 -24.97 -2.92
C SER A 129 -7.66 -25.35 -2.79
N ILE A 130 -8.38 -25.38 -3.90
CA ILE A 130 -9.78 -25.77 -3.95
C ILE A 130 -9.84 -27.20 -4.47
N THR A 131 -10.29 -28.12 -3.62
CA THR A 131 -10.47 -29.54 -3.96
C THR A 131 -11.28 -29.68 -5.23
N GLY A 132 -10.72 -30.37 -6.23
CA GLY A 132 -11.36 -30.62 -7.53
C GLY A 132 -11.35 -29.45 -8.52
N ARG A 133 -10.90 -28.25 -8.14
CA ARG A 133 -10.74 -27.10 -9.05
C ARG A 133 -9.28 -26.73 -9.33
N GLY A 134 -8.41 -26.80 -8.32
CA GLY A 134 -6.98 -26.47 -8.44
C GLY A 134 -6.54 -25.37 -7.48
N THR A 135 -5.40 -24.74 -7.78
CA THR A 135 -4.81 -23.68 -6.96
C THR A 135 -5.29 -22.30 -7.41
N VAL A 136 -5.73 -21.49 -6.46
CA VAL A 136 -6.17 -20.11 -6.66
C VAL A 136 -5.18 -19.18 -5.99
N ALA A 137 -4.64 -18.22 -6.74
CA ALA A 137 -3.86 -17.11 -6.21
C ALA A 137 -4.74 -15.86 -6.14
N THR A 138 -4.75 -15.18 -5.01
CA THR A 138 -5.51 -13.93 -4.82
C THR A 138 -4.58 -12.73 -4.74
N GLY A 139 -5.04 -11.60 -5.26
CA GLY A 139 -4.40 -10.31 -5.04
C GLY A 139 -4.97 -9.20 -5.90
N LEU A 140 -4.41 -8.00 -5.74
CA LEU A 140 -4.73 -6.83 -6.54
C LEU A 140 -4.03 -6.88 -7.90
N VAL A 141 -4.79 -6.70 -8.98
CA VAL A 141 -4.23 -6.47 -10.31
C VAL A 141 -3.63 -5.07 -10.34
N GLU A 142 -2.29 -4.97 -10.41
CA GLU A 142 -1.59 -3.68 -10.44
C GLU A 142 -1.78 -2.97 -11.78
N ARG A 143 -1.71 -3.72 -12.88
CA ARG A 143 -1.85 -3.17 -14.24
C ARG A 143 -2.28 -4.23 -15.26
N GLY A 144 -2.75 -3.75 -16.40
CA GLY A 144 -3.17 -4.55 -17.54
C GLY A 144 -4.51 -5.25 -17.35
N THR A 145 -4.76 -6.18 -18.25
CA THR A 145 -5.95 -7.04 -18.27
C THR A 145 -5.56 -8.50 -18.39
N LEU A 146 -6.36 -9.39 -17.82
CA LEU A 146 -6.18 -10.83 -17.96
C LEU A 146 -7.52 -11.50 -18.24
N LYS A 147 -7.55 -12.40 -19.22
CA LYS A 147 -8.73 -13.18 -19.58
C LYS A 147 -8.58 -14.65 -19.22
N THR A 148 -9.72 -15.29 -18.96
CA THR A 148 -9.74 -16.74 -18.80
C THR A 148 -9.23 -17.43 -20.09
N GLY A 149 -8.32 -18.38 -19.93
CA GLY A 149 -7.68 -19.09 -21.05
C GLY A 149 -6.31 -18.55 -21.45
N GLU A 150 -5.92 -17.38 -20.95
CA GLU A 150 -4.60 -16.80 -21.25
C GLU A 150 -3.47 -17.49 -20.48
N THR A 151 -2.27 -17.40 -21.04
CA THR A 151 -1.04 -17.94 -20.46
C THR A 151 -0.31 -16.84 -19.70
N ILE A 152 0.15 -17.14 -18.50
CA ILE A 152 0.87 -16.23 -17.61
C ILE A 152 2.12 -16.89 -17.02
N GLU A 153 3.00 -16.08 -16.46
CA GLU A 153 4.17 -16.51 -15.72
C GLU A 153 4.00 -16.24 -14.22
N ILE A 154 4.47 -17.19 -13.39
CA ILE A 154 4.62 -17.05 -11.95
C ILE A 154 6.09 -16.73 -11.68
N ILE A 155 6.36 -15.54 -11.13
CA ILE A 155 7.70 -14.96 -11.07
C ILE A 155 8.05 -14.57 -9.64
N GLY A 156 9.28 -14.86 -9.22
CA GLY A 156 9.85 -14.48 -7.93
C GLY A 156 10.07 -15.68 -7.00
N LEU A 157 11.00 -15.51 -6.05
CA LEU A 157 11.42 -16.46 -5.00
C LEU A 157 12.02 -17.79 -5.48
N ARG A 158 11.73 -18.21 -6.71
CA ARG A 158 12.20 -19.44 -7.37
C ARG A 158 12.19 -19.24 -8.90
N ASP A 159 12.47 -20.32 -9.62
CA ASP A 159 12.45 -20.33 -11.08
C ASP A 159 11.07 -19.96 -11.64
N THR A 160 11.08 -19.14 -12.68
CA THR A 160 9.85 -18.72 -13.37
C THR A 160 9.17 -19.92 -14.01
N THR A 161 7.87 -20.05 -13.79
CA THR A 161 7.05 -21.11 -14.37
C THR A 161 5.87 -20.52 -15.12
N THR A 162 5.47 -21.19 -16.20
CA THR A 162 4.34 -20.77 -17.03
C THR A 162 3.12 -21.62 -16.72
N THR A 163 1.94 -20.99 -16.68
CA THR A 163 0.66 -21.69 -16.49
C THR A 163 -0.45 -21.01 -17.30
N THR A 164 -1.60 -21.67 -17.40
CA THR A 164 -2.79 -21.15 -18.05
C THR A 164 -3.85 -20.82 -17.00
N VAL A 165 -4.48 -19.66 -17.16
CA VAL A 165 -5.61 -19.23 -16.33
C VAL A 165 -6.86 -19.99 -16.73
N THR A 166 -7.48 -20.66 -15.77
CA THR A 166 -8.69 -21.48 -16.01
C THR A 166 -9.96 -20.88 -15.43
N GLY A 167 -9.84 -19.81 -14.66
CA GLY A 167 -10.98 -19.06 -14.15
C GLY A 167 -10.54 -17.83 -13.36
N LEU A 168 -11.43 -16.85 -13.33
CA LEU A 168 -11.29 -15.61 -12.57
C LEU A 168 -12.52 -15.45 -11.68
N GLU A 169 -12.32 -15.07 -10.42
CA GLU A 169 -13.41 -14.89 -9.46
C GLU A 169 -13.17 -13.67 -8.57
N MET A 170 -14.21 -12.86 -8.36
CA MET A 170 -14.21 -11.74 -7.41
C MET A 170 -15.48 -11.82 -6.56
N PHE A 171 -15.35 -11.90 -5.23
CA PHE A 171 -16.47 -11.96 -4.29
C PHE A 171 -17.58 -12.97 -4.69
N GLN A 172 -17.21 -14.24 -4.95
CA GLN A 172 -18.13 -15.31 -5.38
C GLN A 172 -18.80 -15.10 -6.75
N LYS A 173 -18.31 -14.15 -7.55
CA LYS A 173 -18.76 -13.92 -8.92
C LYS A 173 -17.67 -14.35 -9.89
N THR A 174 -18.03 -15.17 -10.86
CA THR A 174 -17.14 -15.53 -11.98
C THR A 174 -16.99 -14.36 -12.92
N LEU A 175 -15.77 -14.14 -13.39
CA LEU A 175 -15.42 -13.11 -14.36
C LEU A 175 -14.85 -13.74 -15.63
N ASP A 176 -15.15 -13.13 -16.78
CA ASP A 176 -14.50 -13.50 -18.05
C ASP A 176 -13.13 -12.82 -18.21
N GLU A 177 -13.01 -11.61 -17.63
CA GLU A 177 -11.83 -10.74 -17.67
C GLU A 177 -11.68 -10.03 -16.31
N THR A 178 -10.43 -9.78 -15.92
CA THR A 178 -10.06 -8.92 -14.78
C THR A 178 -9.18 -7.79 -15.28
N VAL A 179 -9.29 -6.62 -14.65
CA VAL A 179 -8.55 -5.41 -15.05
C VAL A 179 -7.81 -4.80 -13.88
N ALA A 180 -6.87 -3.89 -14.16
CA ALA A 180 -6.16 -3.12 -13.13
C ALA A 180 -7.11 -2.52 -12.08
N GLY A 181 -6.78 -2.69 -10.80
CA GLY A 181 -7.57 -2.25 -9.65
C GLY A 181 -8.54 -3.30 -9.09
N ASP A 182 -8.72 -4.44 -9.77
CA ASP A 182 -9.58 -5.52 -9.30
C ASP A 182 -8.84 -6.41 -8.28
N ASN A 183 -9.51 -6.73 -7.16
CA ASN A 183 -9.07 -7.77 -6.22
C ASN A 183 -9.66 -9.12 -6.66
N VAL A 184 -8.84 -9.99 -7.23
CA VAL A 184 -9.31 -11.18 -7.95
C VAL A 184 -8.63 -12.46 -7.44
N GLY A 185 -9.37 -13.56 -7.48
CA GLY A 185 -8.83 -14.91 -7.40
C GLY A 185 -8.60 -15.49 -8.80
N VAL A 186 -7.36 -15.86 -9.11
CA VAL A 186 -6.95 -16.44 -10.39
C VAL A 186 -6.73 -17.95 -10.21
N LEU A 187 -7.54 -18.77 -10.88
CA LEU A 187 -7.41 -20.22 -10.87
C LEU A 187 -6.37 -20.69 -11.89
N LEU A 188 -5.35 -21.40 -11.42
CA LEU A 188 -4.17 -21.78 -12.20
C LEU A 188 -4.15 -23.27 -12.55
N ARG A 189 -3.90 -23.59 -13.83
CA ARG A 189 -3.84 -24.97 -14.31
C ARG A 189 -2.54 -25.66 -13.88
N GLY A 190 -2.67 -26.80 -13.20
CA GLY A 190 -1.54 -27.69 -12.94
C GLY A 190 -0.48 -27.12 -12.00
N VAL A 191 -0.81 -26.05 -11.27
CA VAL A 191 0.05 -25.46 -10.25
C VAL A 191 -0.34 -26.04 -8.91
N ASN A 192 0.65 -26.53 -8.16
CA ASN A 192 0.45 -26.94 -6.77
C ASN A 192 0.62 -25.74 -5.85
N LYS A 193 -0.08 -25.72 -4.71
CA LYS A 193 0.07 -24.67 -3.69
C LYS A 193 1.51 -24.49 -3.20
N GLU A 194 2.34 -25.52 -3.25
CA GLU A 194 3.77 -25.42 -2.87
C GLU A 194 4.61 -24.64 -3.88
N ASN A 195 4.12 -24.51 -5.14
CA ASN A 195 4.81 -23.88 -6.26
C ASN A 195 4.51 -22.39 -6.40
N ILE A 196 3.57 -21.87 -5.62
CA ILE A 196 3.17 -20.46 -5.63
C ILE A 196 2.89 -19.99 -4.20
N GLN A 197 3.38 -18.82 -3.84
CA GLN A 197 3.22 -18.26 -2.51
C GLN A 197 3.12 -16.75 -2.56
N ARG A 198 2.67 -16.15 -1.44
CA ARG A 198 2.74 -14.70 -1.22
C ARG A 198 4.15 -14.18 -1.52
N GLY A 199 4.21 -13.02 -2.16
CA GLY A 199 5.44 -12.36 -2.57
C GLY A 199 5.92 -12.66 -3.98
N MET A 200 5.29 -13.63 -4.66
CA MET A 200 5.42 -13.80 -6.11
C MET A 200 4.47 -12.86 -6.86
N VAL A 201 4.66 -12.76 -8.17
CA VAL A 201 3.74 -12.05 -9.06
C VAL A 201 3.25 -12.98 -10.17
N LEU A 202 2.03 -12.74 -10.63
CA LEU A 202 1.50 -13.26 -11.88
C LEU A 202 1.68 -12.17 -12.95
N ALA A 203 2.31 -12.48 -14.07
CA ALA A 203 2.54 -11.50 -15.13
C ALA A 203 2.29 -12.08 -16.52
N ALA A 204 2.05 -11.19 -17.48
CA ALA A 204 2.12 -11.55 -18.89
C ALA A 204 3.52 -12.13 -19.21
N PRO A 205 3.62 -13.16 -20.08
CA PRO A 205 4.90 -13.82 -20.31
C PRO A 205 5.99 -12.89 -20.84
N GLY A 206 7.16 -12.91 -20.20
CA GLY A 206 8.34 -12.15 -20.61
C GLY A 206 8.31 -10.65 -20.32
N THR A 207 7.29 -10.14 -19.61
CA THR A 207 7.12 -8.69 -19.39
C THR A 207 7.79 -8.19 -18.12
N ILE A 208 8.13 -9.08 -17.18
CA ILE A 208 8.93 -8.77 -15.99
C ILE A 208 9.88 -9.93 -15.73
N LYS A 209 11.06 -9.65 -15.19
CA LYS A 209 12.06 -10.67 -14.85
C LYS A 209 12.40 -10.58 -13.37
N PRO A 210 12.76 -11.70 -12.73
CA PRO A 210 13.19 -11.66 -11.36
C PRO A 210 14.67 -11.24 -11.28
N HIS A 211 14.98 -10.35 -10.35
CA HIS A 211 16.32 -9.80 -10.12
C HIS A 211 16.72 -10.00 -8.67
N THR A 212 18.02 -10.20 -8.43
CA THR A 212 18.60 -10.23 -7.09
C THR A 212 19.42 -8.97 -6.80
N LYS A 213 19.88 -8.25 -7.82
CA LYS A 213 20.76 -7.09 -7.66
C LYS A 213 20.16 -5.87 -8.34
N PHE A 214 20.08 -4.77 -7.62
CA PHE A 214 19.58 -3.50 -8.13
C PHE A 214 20.26 -2.31 -7.45
N GLU A 215 20.21 -1.16 -8.11
CA GLU A 215 20.52 0.14 -7.52
C GLU A 215 19.21 0.81 -7.12
N ALA A 216 19.17 1.44 -5.95
CA ALA A 216 18.02 2.22 -5.49
C ALA A 216 18.49 3.54 -4.86
N GLN A 217 17.73 4.61 -5.10
CA GLN A 217 17.80 5.82 -4.30
C GLN A 217 16.97 5.62 -3.04
N VAL A 218 17.56 5.84 -1.86
CA VAL A 218 16.92 5.60 -0.58
C VAL A 218 17.11 6.80 0.34
N TYR A 219 16.05 7.17 1.03
CA TYR A 219 16.09 8.08 2.17
C TYR A 219 16.13 7.26 3.47
N VAL A 220 17.11 7.54 4.32
CA VAL A 220 17.25 6.87 5.62
C VAL A 220 16.50 7.66 6.67
N LEU A 221 15.49 7.04 7.28
CA LEU A 221 14.67 7.70 8.29
C LEU A 221 15.47 8.12 9.52
N THR A 222 15.25 9.36 9.95
CA THR A 222 15.72 9.94 11.20
C THR A 222 15.07 9.26 12.42
N LYS A 223 15.62 9.49 13.61
CA LYS A 223 15.05 9.00 14.86
C LYS A 223 13.63 9.54 15.06
N GLU A 224 13.42 10.80 14.73
CA GLU A 224 12.17 11.54 14.91
C GLU A 224 11.06 11.01 13.99
N GLU A 225 11.44 10.41 12.85
CA GLU A 225 10.55 9.70 11.91
C GLU A 225 10.34 8.21 12.26
N GLY A 226 10.81 7.75 13.43
CA GLY A 226 10.72 6.34 13.84
C GLY A 226 11.81 5.44 13.24
N GLY A 227 12.82 6.04 12.61
CA GLY A 227 13.95 5.34 12.00
C GLY A 227 15.04 4.92 12.97
N ARG A 228 16.27 4.86 12.44
CA ARG A 228 17.44 4.41 13.21
C ARG A 228 18.00 5.54 14.06
N HIS A 229 18.57 5.17 15.21
CA HIS A 229 19.37 6.09 16.04
C HIS A 229 20.83 6.17 15.61
N THR A 230 21.33 5.13 14.94
CA THR A 230 22.76 4.96 14.65
C THR A 230 23.00 4.72 13.16
N PRO A 231 24.16 5.17 12.65
CA PRO A 231 24.59 4.88 11.28
C PRO A 231 24.67 3.39 10.98
N PHE A 232 24.66 3.04 9.69
CA PHE A 232 24.96 1.69 9.23
C PHE A 232 25.95 1.70 8.06
N PHE A 233 26.55 0.54 7.82
CA PHE A 233 27.73 0.36 6.97
C PHE A 233 27.46 -0.64 5.84
N PRO A 234 28.29 -0.66 4.79
CA PRO A 234 28.24 -1.72 3.79
C PRO A 234 28.30 -3.10 4.45
N GLY A 235 27.49 -4.03 3.96
CA GLY A 235 27.26 -5.34 4.56
C GLY A 235 26.07 -5.41 5.51
N TYR A 236 25.40 -4.30 5.82
CA TYR A 236 24.13 -4.32 6.56
C TYR A 236 23.08 -5.15 5.82
N ARG A 237 22.28 -5.92 6.58
CA ARG A 237 21.29 -6.87 6.04
C ARG A 237 19.87 -6.61 6.54
N PRO A 238 19.18 -5.56 6.06
CA PRO A 238 17.78 -5.33 6.41
C PRO A 238 16.83 -6.24 5.60
N GLN A 239 15.55 -6.19 5.98
CA GLN A 239 14.46 -6.69 5.14
C GLN A 239 14.03 -5.59 4.16
N PHE A 240 13.85 -5.96 2.90
CA PHE A 240 13.29 -5.12 1.85
C PHE A 240 11.88 -5.56 1.56
N TYR A 241 10.93 -4.63 1.62
CA TYR A 241 9.54 -4.86 1.28
C TYR A 241 9.31 -4.48 -0.18
N VAL A 242 8.90 -5.44 -1.00
CA VAL A 242 8.59 -5.24 -2.42
C VAL A 242 7.20 -5.82 -2.68
N ARG A 243 6.22 -4.97 -2.99
CA ARG A 243 4.81 -5.38 -3.16
C ARG A 243 4.32 -6.15 -1.93
N THR A 244 4.06 -7.45 -2.08
CA THR A 244 3.53 -8.32 -1.03
C THR A 244 4.60 -9.17 -0.33
N THR A 245 5.87 -9.07 -0.75
CA THR A 245 6.99 -9.81 -0.17
C THR A 245 7.85 -8.93 0.73
N ASP A 246 8.39 -9.54 1.76
CA ASP A 246 9.64 -9.14 2.39
C ASP A 246 10.77 -10.10 1.98
N VAL A 247 11.97 -9.57 1.78
CA VAL A 247 13.15 -10.35 1.43
C VAL A 247 14.39 -9.72 2.05
N THR A 248 15.26 -10.54 2.63
CA THR A 248 16.51 -10.03 3.18
C THR A 248 17.45 -9.63 2.04
N GLY A 249 18.04 -8.45 2.13
CA GLY A 249 19.04 -7.99 1.19
C GLY A 249 20.30 -7.55 1.91
N LYS A 250 21.45 -7.73 1.28
CA LYS A 250 22.72 -7.16 1.71
C LYS A 250 22.94 -5.86 0.96
N ILE A 251 23.28 -4.79 1.68
CA ILE A 251 23.70 -3.54 1.07
C ILE A 251 25.20 -3.65 0.76
N ASP A 252 25.57 -3.55 -0.51
CA ASP A 252 26.95 -3.73 -0.98
C ASP A 252 27.77 -2.44 -0.86
N SER A 253 27.19 -1.30 -1.23
CA SER A 253 27.88 -0.01 -1.27
C SER A 253 26.89 1.15 -1.25
N PHE A 254 27.40 2.32 -0.92
CA PHE A 254 26.66 3.58 -0.94
C PHE A 254 27.35 4.59 -1.84
N THR A 255 26.54 5.40 -2.52
CA THR A 255 27.01 6.58 -3.26
C THR A 255 26.19 7.77 -2.79
N ALA A 256 26.88 8.80 -2.33
CA ALA A 256 26.26 10.06 -1.92
C ALA A 256 25.69 10.79 -3.15
N ASP A 257 24.82 11.78 -2.91
CA ASP A 257 24.17 12.55 -3.98
C ASP A 257 25.17 13.32 -4.86
N ASP A 258 26.35 13.66 -4.34
CA ASP A 258 27.44 14.29 -5.09
C ASP A 258 28.27 13.31 -5.94
N GLY A 259 27.90 12.03 -5.94
CA GLY A 259 28.57 10.95 -6.68
C GLY A 259 29.79 10.37 -5.97
N SER A 260 30.12 10.83 -4.76
CA SER A 260 31.23 10.29 -3.98
C SER A 260 30.87 8.96 -3.31
N GLU A 261 31.89 8.12 -3.09
CA GLU A 261 31.72 6.86 -2.36
C GLU A 261 31.50 7.16 -0.87
N ALA A 262 30.39 6.68 -0.31
CA ALA A 262 30.07 6.86 1.10
C ALA A 262 30.41 5.59 1.90
N LEU A 263 31.19 5.76 2.97
CA LEU A 263 31.63 4.64 3.83
C LEU A 263 30.58 4.24 4.89
N MET A 264 29.58 5.07 5.09
CA MET A 264 28.45 4.86 5.99
C MET A 264 27.27 5.73 5.58
N THR A 265 26.09 5.39 6.06
CA THR A 265 24.90 6.22 5.92
C THR A 265 24.35 6.54 7.30
N VAL A 266 24.00 7.81 7.52
CA VAL A 266 23.42 8.29 8.77
C VAL A 266 21.91 8.52 8.61
N PRO A 267 21.12 8.45 9.69
CA PRO A 267 19.73 8.86 9.67
C PRO A 267 19.55 10.29 9.15
N GLY A 268 18.67 10.48 8.17
CA GLY A 268 18.43 11.73 7.44
C GLY A 268 19.08 11.80 6.06
N ASP A 269 20.01 10.89 5.73
CA ASP A 269 20.70 10.93 4.44
C ASP A 269 19.81 10.45 3.28
N ARG A 270 20.03 11.03 2.10
CA ARG A 270 19.61 10.50 0.81
C ARG A 270 20.85 9.90 0.14
N VAL A 271 20.79 8.61 -0.16
CA VAL A 271 21.91 7.88 -0.78
C VAL A 271 21.42 6.95 -1.88
N LYS A 272 22.27 6.72 -2.88
CA LYS A 272 22.13 5.56 -3.75
C LYS A 272 22.78 4.37 -3.07
N MET A 273 22.14 3.22 -3.13
CA MET A 273 22.71 1.97 -2.63
C MET A 273 22.57 0.85 -3.65
N ILE A 274 23.58 0.00 -3.70
CA ILE A 274 23.53 -1.27 -4.43
C ILE A 274 23.09 -2.34 -3.44
N VAL A 275 22.01 -3.04 -3.77
CA VAL A 275 21.42 -4.08 -2.93
C VAL A 275 21.55 -5.43 -3.62
N GLU A 276 21.90 -6.46 -2.86
CA GLU A 276 21.88 -7.86 -3.28
C GLU A 276 20.92 -8.67 -2.38
N LEU A 277 19.78 -9.06 -2.95
CA LEU A 277 18.74 -9.88 -2.30
C LEU A 277 19.16 -11.35 -2.22
N ILE A 278 18.77 -12.02 -1.14
CA ILE A 278 19.04 -13.46 -0.96
C ILE A 278 18.19 -14.35 -1.89
N GLN A 279 17.12 -13.80 -2.47
CA GLN A 279 16.20 -14.48 -3.36
C GLN A 279 15.82 -13.56 -4.53
N PRO A 280 15.54 -14.13 -5.71
CA PRO A 280 15.21 -13.34 -6.90
C PRO A 280 13.77 -12.82 -6.81
N ILE A 281 13.56 -11.51 -6.91
CA ILE A 281 12.24 -10.87 -6.82
C ILE A 281 11.89 -10.17 -8.14
N ALA A 282 10.60 -10.17 -8.51
CA ALA A 282 10.13 -9.42 -9.66
C ALA A 282 10.25 -7.91 -9.40
N ILE A 283 11.29 -7.29 -9.97
CA ILE A 283 11.62 -5.87 -9.81
C ILE A 283 11.77 -5.27 -11.20
N GLU A 284 11.30 -4.05 -11.37
CA GLU A 284 11.45 -3.25 -12.59
C GLU A 284 11.90 -1.84 -12.20
N ASN A 285 12.40 -1.07 -13.16
CA ASN A 285 12.75 0.33 -12.90
C ASN A 285 11.49 1.11 -12.52
N GLY A 286 11.52 1.75 -11.36
CA GLY A 286 10.50 2.68 -10.86
C GLY A 286 10.62 4.08 -11.45
#